data_AF-A0A8B6LJS7-F1
#
_entry.id   AF-A0A8B6LJS7-F1
#
_cell.length_a   1.000
_cell.length_b   1.000
_cell.length_c   1.000
_cell.angle_alpha   90.00
_cell.angle_beta   90.00
_cell.angle_gamma   90.00
#
_symmetry.space_group_name_H-M   'P 1'
#
loop_
_entity.id
_entity.type
_entity.pdbx_description
1 polymer ?
#
loop_
_entity_poly.entity_id
_entity_poly.type
_entity_poly.pdbx_seq_one_letter_code
_entity_poly.pdbx_strand_id
1 'polypeptide(L)'
;MAAEKLGDGRCPLCAGSARVSLSKNGLAVMTCNACNMQLFTRSGRSDELVRSRIKLSDGPAPVVAPEPSTVPVAPAVAAPVPAPAPKRGFGMMKW
;
A
#
# COMPACT_ATOMS: atom_id res chain seq x y z
N MET A 1 6.54 4.12 1.97
CA MET A 1 6.50 3.22 0.80
C MET A 1 6.21 1.82 1.33
N ALA A 2 5.05 1.26 0.99
CA ALA A 2 4.69 -0.10 1.37
C ALA A 2 5.59 -1.09 0.64
N ALA A 3 6.11 -2.09 1.34
CA ALA A 3 6.89 -3.16 0.71
C ALA A 3 5.95 -3.97 -0.19
N GLU A 4 6.24 -4.02 -1.49
CA GLU A 4 5.41 -4.75 -2.46
C GLU A 4 5.40 -6.24 -2.12
N LYS A 5 4.22 -6.83 -1.96
CA LYS A 5 4.09 -8.25 -1.63
C LYS A 5 4.31 -9.09 -2.89
N LEU A 6 5.31 -9.97 -2.85
CA LEU A 6 5.56 -10.96 -3.91
C LEU A 6 4.64 -12.17 -3.76
N GLY A 7 4.45 -12.64 -2.54
CA GLY A 7 3.83 -13.94 -2.33
C GLY A 7 3.83 -14.43 -0.90
N ASP A 8 3.42 -15.68 -0.75
CA ASP A 8 3.45 -16.41 0.51
C ASP A 8 4.23 -17.72 0.33
N GLY A 9 5.00 -18.11 1.34
CA GLY A 9 5.83 -19.31 1.33
C GLY A 9 5.79 -20.04 2.68
N ARG A 10 6.49 -21.18 2.75
CA ARG A 10 6.69 -21.91 4.01
C ARG A 10 7.97 -21.47 4.70
N CYS A 11 7.86 -21.14 5.99
CA CYS A 11 8.99 -20.81 6.84
C CYS A 11 9.97 -21.99 6.96
N PRO A 12 11.26 -21.82 6.65
CA PRO A 12 12.25 -22.88 6.82
C PRO A 12 12.54 -23.26 8.28
N LEU A 13 12.17 -22.42 9.26
CA LEU A 13 12.41 -22.71 10.68
C LEU A 13 11.24 -23.48 11.33
N CYS A 14 10.01 -22.98 11.19
CA CYS A 14 8.85 -23.54 11.87
C CYS A 14 7.81 -24.18 10.93
N ALA A 15 8.10 -24.26 9.62
CA ALA A 15 7.19 -24.72 8.57
C ALA A 15 5.86 -23.96 8.43
N GLY A 16 5.62 -22.91 9.24
CA GLY A 16 4.43 -22.06 9.17
C GLY A 16 4.40 -21.14 7.96
N SER A 17 3.33 -20.36 7.84
CA SER A 17 3.16 -19.38 6.76
C SER A 17 4.09 -18.18 6.93
N ALA A 18 4.74 -17.79 5.84
CA ALA A 18 5.60 -16.62 5.78
C ALA A 18 5.24 -15.77 4.57
N ARG A 19 5.23 -14.45 4.74
CA ARG A 19 5.03 -13.49 3.67
C ARG A 19 6.36 -13.12 3.05
N VAL A 20 6.39 -12.97 1.74
CA VAL A 20 7.57 -12.48 1.03
C VAL A 20 7.25 -11.17 0.34
N SER A 21 8.09 -10.17 0.57
CA SER A 21 7.96 -8.82 0.03
C SER A 21 9.27 -8.33 -0.58
N LEU A 22 9.18 -7.35 -1.49
CA LEU A 22 10.34 -6.68 -2.06
C LEU A 22 10.86 -5.61 -1.09
N SER A 23 12.17 -5.65 -0.86
CA SER A 23 12.90 -4.55 -0.23
C SER A 23 13.11 -3.39 -1.22
N LYS A 24 13.55 -2.24 -0.69
CA LYS A 24 13.93 -1.06 -1.50
C LYS A 24 15.00 -1.35 -2.55
N ASN A 25 15.82 -2.38 -2.33
CA ASN A 25 16.91 -2.77 -3.23
C ASN A 25 16.44 -3.78 -4.30
N GLY A 26 15.14 -4.08 -4.38
CA GLY A 26 14.58 -5.07 -5.30
C GLY A 26 14.84 -6.53 -4.90
N LEU A 27 15.32 -6.75 -3.67
CA LEU A 27 15.63 -8.08 -3.14
C LEU A 27 14.50 -8.61 -2.26
N ALA A 28 14.22 -9.90 -2.33
CA ALA A 28 13.18 -10.57 -1.56
C ALA A 28 13.49 -10.58 -0.05
N VAL A 29 12.48 -10.29 0.74
CA VAL A 29 12.50 -10.36 2.21
C VAL A 29 11.37 -11.27 2.64
N MET A 30 11.69 -12.27 3.46
CA MET A 30 10.71 -13.23 3.97
C MET A 30 10.48 -13.00 5.47
N THR A 31 9.23 -12.85 5.86
CA THR A 31 8.82 -12.63 7.25
C THR A 31 7.79 -13.67 7.68
N CYS A 32 8.09 -14.42 8.73
CA CYS A 32 7.15 -15.36 9.33
C CYS A 32 6.57 -14.76 10.61
N ASN A 33 5.23 -14.70 10.71
CA ASN A 33 4.55 -14.18 11.90
C ASN A 33 4.31 -15.25 12.97
N ALA A 34 4.59 -16.53 12.69
CA ALA A 34 4.42 -17.61 13.65
C ALA A 34 5.65 -17.74 14.58
N CYS A 35 6.85 -17.74 14.00
CA CYS A 35 8.11 -17.81 14.76
C CYS A 35 8.89 -16.49 14.77
N ASN A 36 8.34 -15.42 14.19
CA ASN A 36 8.96 -14.09 14.09
C ASN A 36 10.29 -14.04 13.33
N MET A 37 10.57 -15.04 12.49
CA MET A 37 11.76 -15.05 11.65
C MET A 37 11.66 -14.00 10.54
N GLN A 38 12.76 -13.29 10.33
CA GLN A 38 12.97 -12.39 9.20
C GLN A 38 14.24 -12.80 8.44
N LEU A 39 14.11 -13.03 7.14
CA LEU A 39 15.21 -13.39 6.25
C LEU A 39 15.36 -12.30 5.19
N PHE A 40 16.55 -11.69 5.17
CA PHE A 40 16.94 -10.68 4.20
C PHE A 40 17.91 -11.28 3.19
N THR A 41 17.54 -11.25 1.91
CA THR A 41 18.48 -11.62 0.85
C THR A 41 19.45 -10.47 0.58
N ARG A 42 20.72 -10.81 0.33
CA ARG A 42 21.82 -9.85 0.14
C ARG A 42 22.56 -10.04 -1.19
N SER A 43 22.19 -11.07 -1.95
CA SER A 43 22.74 -11.40 -3.27
C SER A 43 21.67 -11.98 -4.19
N GLY A 44 21.89 -11.91 -5.51
CA GLY A 44 20.98 -12.48 -6.51
C GLY A 44 20.72 -13.97 -6.29
N ARG A 45 21.75 -14.75 -5.94
CA ARG A 45 21.61 -16.18 -5.60
C ARG A 45 20.65 -16.40 -4.42
N SER A 46 20.76 -15.59 -3.36
CA SER A 46 19.86 -15.72 -2.20
C SER A 46 18.42 -15.31 -2.55
N ASP A 47 18.25 -14.32 -3.42
CA ASP A 47 16.95 -13.88 -3.93
C ASP A 47 16.26 -14.97 -4.76
N GLU A 48 16.96 -15.57 -5.72
CA GLU A 48 16.43 -16.68 -6.53
C GLU A 48 16.00 -17.87 -5.66
N LEU A 49 16.80 -18.24 -4.66
CA LEU A 49 16.46 -19.32 -3.74
C LEU A 49 15.17 -19.03 -2.96
N VAL A 50 14.97 -17.80 -2.48
CA VAL A 50 13.74 -17.43 -1.78
C VAL A 50 12.55 -17.42 -2.75
N ARG A 51 12.72 -16.86 -3.94
CA ARG A 51 11.66 -16.82 -4.97
C ARG A 51 11.23 -18.22 -5.45
N SER A 52 12.16 -19.17 -5.51
CA SER A 52 11.84 -20.57 -5.86
C SER A 52 11.00 -21.31 -4.80
N ARG A 53 10.89 -20.76 -3.58
CA ARG A 53 10.22 -21.40 -2.43
C ARG A 53 8.89 -20.75 -2.07
N ILE A 54 8.45 -19.75 -2.83
CA ILE A 54 7.17 -19.08 -2.62
C ILE A 54 6.16 -19.51 -3.67
N LYS A 55 4.90 -19.49 -3.25
CA LYS A 55 3.80 -19.36 -4.20
C LYS A 55 3.71 -17.87 -4.51
N LEU A 56 4.02 -17.51 -5.75
CA LEU A 56 3.78 -16.14 -6.19
C LEU A 56 2.31 -15.85 -5.95
N SER A 57 2.02 -14.77 -5.24
CA SER A 57 0.69 -14.20 -5.35
C SER A 57 0.61 -13.69 -6.77
N ASP A 58 -0.45 -14.07 -7.50
CA ASP A 58 -0.82 -13.31 -8.69
C ASP A 58 -0.74 -11.84 -8.31
N GLY A 59 0.09 -11.10 -9.03
CA GLY A 59 0.30 -9.69 -8.76
C GLY A 59 -1.05 -8.97 -8.73
N PRO A 60 -1.10 -7.71 -8.25
CA PRO A 60 -2.31 -6.92 -8.43
C PRO A 60 -2.72 -7.07 -9.89
N ALA A 61 -3.94 -7.58 -10.12
CA ALA A 61 -4.51 -7.69 -11.45
C ALA A 61 -4.22 -6.37 -12.16
N PRO A 62 -3.77 -6.37 -13.43
CA PRO A 62 -3.54 -5.13 -14.14
C PRO A 62 -4.77 -4.27 -13.92
N VAL A 63 -4.58 -3.10 -13.32
CA VAL A 63 -5.65 -2.12 -13.17
C VAL A 63 -6.00 -1.79 -14.61
N VAL A 64 -7.03 -2.45 -15.14
CA VAL A 64 -7.62 -2.10 -16.42
C VAL A 64 -7.96 -0.63 -16.26
N ALA A 65 -7.21 0.23 -16.96
CA ALA A 65 -7.55 1.64 -17.01
C ALA A 65 -9.03 1.70 -17.37
N PRO A 66 -9.88 2.38 -16.58
CA PRO A 66 -11.29 2.47 -16.89
C PRO A 66 -11.39 2.97 -18.34
N GLU A 67 -12.07 2.20 -19.17
CA GLU A 67 -12.37 2.61 -20.55
C GLU A 67 -12.97 4.02 -20.50
N PRO A 68 -12.59 4.93 -21.43
CA PRO A 68 -13.12 6.29 -21.42
C PRO A 68 -14.64 6.23 -21.54
N SER A 69 -15.31 6.50 -20.42
CA SER A 69 -16.76 6.55 -20.32
C SER A 69 -17.28 7.64 -21.26
N THR A 70 -17.94 7.24 -22.34
CA THR A 70 -18.60 8.13 -23.32
C THR A 70 -19.94 8.64 -22.79
N VAL A 71 -20.01 9.06 -21.52
CA VAL A 71 -21.22 9.68 -20.99
C VAL A 71 -21.17 11.17 -21.38
N PRO A 72 -22.13 11.66 -22.18
CA PRO A 72 -22.20 13.08 -22.51
C PRO A 72 -22.36 13.91 -21.25
N VAL A 73 -21.59 15.00 -21.19
CA VAL A 73 -21.58 16.00 -20.11
C VAL A 73 -22.99 16.50 -19.86
N ALA A 74 -23.57 16.14 -18.71
CA ALA A 74 -24.77 16.78 -18.19
C ALA A 74 -24.38 18.14 -17.57
N PRO A 75 -25.15 19.21 -17.81
CA PRO A 75 -24.78 20.58 -17.45
C PRO A 75 -24.68 20.79 -15.93
N ALA A 76 -23.65 21.57 -15.56
CA ALA A 76 -23.24 21.87 -14.20
C ALA A 76 -24.37 22.48 -13.34
N VAL A 77 -24.70 21.79 -12.25
CA VAL A 77 -25.51 22.36 -11.17
C VAL A 77 -24.56 23.05 -10.20
N ALA A 78 -24.64 24.37 -10.15
CA ALA A 78 -23.87 25.21 -9.23
C ALA A 78 -24.21 24.84 -7.77
N ALA A 79 -23.20 24.52 -6.96
CA ALA A 79 -23.37 24.32 -5.53
C ALA A 79 -23.29 25.68 -4.78
N PRO A 80 -24.10 25.87 -3.72
CA PRO A 80 -24.39 27.17 -3.11
C PRO A 80 -23.26 27.75 -2.23
N VAL A 81 -23.33 29.07 -2.10
CA VAL A 81 -22.44 30.03 -1.41
C VAL A 81 -22.11 29.60 0.04
N PRO A 82 -20.85 29.72 0.50
CA PRO A 82 -20.48 29.46 1.90
C PRO A 82 -21.07 30.51 2.86
N ALA A 83 -21.53 30.04 4.02
CA ALA A 83 -22.12 30.84 5.09
C ALA A 83 -21.14 31.89 5.67
N PRO A 84 -21.63 33.06 6.12
CA PRO A 84 -20.77 34.16 6.60
C PRO A 84 -20.16 33.88 7.98
N ALA A 85 -18.90 34.29 8.15
CA ALA A 85 -18.14 34.19 9.39
C ALA A 85 -18.73 35.05 10.53
N PRO A 86 -18.68 34.59 11.79
CA PRO A 86 -19.16 35.37 12.94
C PRO A 86 -18.26 36.58 13.23
N LYS A 87 -18.92 37.70 13.54
CA LYS A 87 -18.33 39.02 13.75
C LYS A 87 -17.45 39.06 15.00
N ARG A 88 -16.25 39.64 14.84
CA ARG A 88 -15.33 40.05 15.91
C ARG A 88 -16.08 40.92 16.92
N GLY A 89 -16.13 40.46 18.17
CA GLY A 89 -16.57 41.27 19.32
C GLY A 89 -15.60 42.42 19.52
N PHE A 90 -16.10 43.64 19.28
CA PHE A 90 -15.47 44.90 19.63
C PHE A 90 -15.96 45.29 21.02
N GLY A 91 -15.03 45.44 21.97
CA GLY A 91 -15.15 46.37 23.09
C GLY A 91 -15.93 45.93 24.33
N MET A 92 -15.20 45.77 25.45
CA MET A 92 -15.40 46.55 26.69
C MET A 92 -13.99 46.71 27.31
N MET A 93 -13.34 47.87 27.27
CA MET A 93 -13.51 49.09 28.08
C MET A 93 -13.22 48.93 29.58
N LYS A 94 -12.21 49.72 30.01
CA LYS A 94 -12.05 50.50 31.26
C LYS A 94 -12.01 49.70 32.58
N TRP A 95 -11.06 49.94 33.48
CA TRP A 95 -10.51 51.22 33.93
C TRP A 95 -9.03 51.10 34.32
#